data_AF-A0A0B8PNL6-F1
#
_entry.id   AF-A0A0B8PNL6-F1
#
_cell.length_a   1.000
_cell.length_b   1.000
_cell.length_c   1.000
_cell.angle_alpha   90.00
_cell.angle_beta   90.00
_cell.angle_gamma   90.00
#
_symmetry.space_group_name_H-M   'P 1'
#
loop_
_entity.id
_entity.type
_entity.pdbx_description
1 polymer ?
#
loop_
_entity_poly.entity_id
_entity_poly.type
_entity_poly.pdbx_seq_one_letter_code
_entity_poly.pdbx_strand_id
1 'polypeptide(L)' 'MVDGSPFVWVACDFDSMRELRQYFRNEKEIDKDSIYISSYWKQGVSEDGHKAIKQEDAKSSGY' A
#
# COMPACT_ATOMS: atom_id res chain seq x y z
N MET A 1 3.10 29.24 7.61
CA MET A 1 2.61 27.86 7.40
C MET A 1 3.85 27.00 7.31
N VAL A 2 3.88 25.85 7.99
CA VAL A 2 5.05 24.96 7.89
C VAL A 2 4.84 24.13 6.62
N ASP A 3 5.70 24.33 5.62
CA ASP A 3 5.75 23.52 4.41
C ASP A 3 6.40 22.19 4.78
N GLY A 4 5.58 21.21 5.13
CA GLY A 4 6.02 19.88 5.54
C GLY A 4 5.50 18.82 4.58
N SER A 5 6.38 17.94 4.12
CA SER A 5 5.97 16.76 3.37
C SER A 5 5.40 15.70 4.32
N PRO A 6 4.19 15.18 4.05
CA PRO A 6 3.59 14.15 4.90
C PRO A 6 4.30 12.80 4.73
N PHE A 7 4.36 12.02 5.81
CA PHE A 7 4.68 10.60 5.75
C PHE A 7 3.39 9.78 5.90
N VAL A 8 3.14 8.86 4.97
CA VAL A 8 1.93 8.05 4.92
C VAL A 8 2.18 6.67 5.53
N TRP A 9 1.30 6.23 6.43
CA TRP A 9 1.33 4.88 7.00
C TRP A 9 -0.04 4.22 6.85
N VAL A 10 -0.08 3.06 6.19
CA VAL A 10 -1.32 2.32 5.93
C VAL A 10 -1.12 0.83 6.20
N ALA A 11 -1.97 0.27 7.06
CA ALA A 11 -2.15 -1.16 7.24
C ALA A 11 -3.65 -1.52 7.18
N CYS A 12 -4.09 -2.16 6.10
CA CYS A 12 -5.50 -2.48 5.87
C CYS A 12 -5.65 -3.80 5.09
N ASP A 13 -6.84 -4.05 4.53
CA ASP A 13 -7.06 -5.18 3.63
C ASP A 13 -6.33 -4.98 2.29
N PHE A 14 -6.17 -6.07 1.54
CA PHE A 14 -5.43 -6.05 0.29
C PHE A 14 -6.02 -5.15 -0.81
N ASP A 15 -7.35 -5.07 -0.93
CA ASP A 15 -7.96 -4.33 -2.04
C ASP A 15 -7.88 -2.82 -1.77
N SER A 16 -8.25 -2.38 -0.55
CA SER A 16 -8.08 -0.99 -0.13
C SER A 16 -6.61 -0.54 -0.17
N MET A 17 -5.68 -1.42 0.17
CA MET A 17 -4.25 -1.13 0.14
C MET A 17 -3.78 -0.75 -1.28
N ARG A 18 -4.27 -1.45 -2.31
CA ARG A 18 -3.91 -1.16 -3.72
C ARG A 18 -4.47 0.18 -4.17
N GLU A 19 -5.73 0.47 -3.83
CA GLU A 19 -6.37 1.74 -4.16
C GLU A 19 -5.67 2.92 -3.49
N LEU A 20 -5.41 2.81 -2.18
CA LEU A 20 -4.71 3.86 -1.42
C LEU A 20 -3.29 4.09 -1.93
N ARG A 21 -2.57 3.04 -2.31
CA ARG A 21 -1.23 3.17 -2.92
C ARG A 21 -1.28 3.98 -4.21
N GLN A 22 -2.27 3.74 -5.07
CA GLN A 22 -2.44 4.50 -6.31
C GLN A 22 -2.83 5.95 -6.01
N TYR A 23 -3.75 6.16 -5.08
CA TYR A 23 -4.18 7.49 -4.66
C TYR A 23 -3.01 8.36 -4.16
N PHE A 24 -2.24 7.85 -3.19
CA PHE A 24 -1.13 8.61 -2.61
C PHE A 24 -0.01 8.88 -3.60
N ARG A 25 0.29 7.93 -4.48
CA ARG A 25 1.36 8.08 -5.47
C ARG A 25 0.98 8.96 -6.65
N ASN A 26 -0.22 8.76 -7.21
CA ASN A 26 -0.59 9.35 -8.50
C ASN A 26 -1.39 10.64 -8.33
N GLU A 27 -2.31 10.69 -7.36
CA GLU A 27 -3.18 11.85 -7.16
C GLU A 27 -2.61 12.84 -6.15
N LYS A 28 -1.90 12.34 -5.13
CA LYS A 28 -1.22 13.18 -4.13
C LYS A 28 0.25 13.38 -4.39
N GLU A 29 0.80 12.71 -5.40
CA GLU A 29 2.20 12.84 -5.83
C GLU A 29 3.20 12.69 -4.66
N ILE A 30 2.86 11.87 -3.67
CA ILE A 30 3.73 11.62 -2.51
C ILE A 30 4.84 10.68 -2.94
N ASP A 31 6.07 11.05 -2.60
CA ASP A 31 7.24 10.24 -2.88
C ASP A 31 7.11 8.84 -2.23
N LYS A 32 7.49 7.80 -2.95
CA LYS A 32 7.36 6.41 -2.48
C LYS A 32 8.10 6.16 -1.16
N ASP A 33 9.23 6.84 -0.94
CA ASP A 33 10.06 6.69 0.25
C ASP A 33 9.41 7.37 1.46
N SER A 34 8.38 8.19 1.22
CA SER A 34 7.49 8.79 2.24
C SER A 34 6.20 8.00 2.46
N ILE A 35 6.10 6.76 1.93
CA ILE A 35 4.91 5.90 2.06
C ILE A 35 5.31 4.53 2.59
N TYR A 36 4.81 4.19 3.77
CA TYR A 36 4.68 2.80 4.22
C TYR A 36 3.25 2.31 3.98
N ILE A 37 3.08 1.30 3.14
CA ILE A 37 1.76 0.74 2.84
C ILE A 37 1.84 -0.78 2.71
N SER A 38 0.98 -1.49 3.46
CA SER A 38 1.05 -2.94 3.57
C SER A 38 -0.31 -3.53 3.88
N SER A 39 -0.72 -4.56 3.14
CA SER A 39 -1.94 -5.31 3.47
C SER A 39 -1.67 -6.34 4.58
N TYR A 40 -2.61 -6.49 5.51
CA TYR A 40 -2.53 -7.45 6.61
C TYR A 40 -3.39 -8.70 6.38
N TRP A 41 -4.46 -8.58 5.59
CA TRP A 41 -5.39 -9.67 5.31
C TRP A 41 -6.14 -9.40 4.00
N LYS A 42 -6.90 -10.39 3.52
CA LYS A 42 -7.86 -10.24 2.42
C LYS A 42 -9.11 -11.09 2.70
N GLN A 43 -10.29 -10.52 2.52
CA GLN A 43 -11.54 -11.23 2.77
C GLN A 43 -11.64 -12.48 1.90
N GLY A 44 -12.01 -13.62 2.51
CA GLY A 44 -12.15 -14.89 1.80
C GLY A 44 -10.84 -15.57 1.41
N VAL A 45 -9.69 -15.07 1.89
CA VAL A 45 -8.37 -15.66 1.60
C VAL A 45 -7.70 -16.08 2.90
N SER A 46 -7.08 -17.26 2.90
CA SER A 46 -6.27 -17.72 4.03
C SER A 46 -5.02 -16.84 4.21
N GLU A 47 -4.36 -16.94 5.37
CA GLU A 47 -3.12 -16.19 5.61
C GLU A 47 -2.03 -16.53 4.59
N ASP A 48 -1.81 -17.81 4.27
CA ASP A 48 -0.83 -18.22 3.26
C ASP A 48 -1.19 -17.72 1.85
N GLY A 49 -2.48 -17.75 1.50
CA GLY A 49 -2.96 -17.16 0.25
C GLY A 49 -2.71 -15.65 0.19
N HIS A 50 -2.95 -14.95 1.30
CA HIS A 50 -2.69 -13.52 1.41
C HIS A 50 -1.20 -13.20 1.28
N LYS A 51 -0.32 -13.97 1.94
CA LYS A 51 1.14 -13.82 1.79
C LYS A 51 1.59 -13.95 0.35
N ALA A 52 1.08 -14.96 -0.37
CA ALA A 52 1.41 -15.18 -1.78
C ALA A 52 0.95 -14.01 -2.67
N ILE A 53 -0.32 -13.60 -2.53
CA ILE A 53 -0.90 -12.49 -3.30
C ILE A 53 -0.16 -11.17 -3.00
N LYS A 54 0.16 -10.90 -1.73
CA LYS A 54 0.94 -9.73 -1.31
C LYS A 54 2.33 -9.71 -1.95
N GLN A 55 3.02 -10.85 -2.00
CA GLN A 55 4.35 -10.94 -2.60
C GLN A 55 4.32 -10.72 -4.12
N GLU A 56 3.30 -11.23 -4.81
CA GLU A 56 3.11 -11.02 -6.25
C GLU A 56 2.79 -9.54 -6.58
N ASP A 57 1.93 -8.91 -5.79
CA ASP A 57 1.59 -7.49 -5.95
C ASP A 57 2.81 -6.57 -5.72
N ALA A 58 3.64 -6.87 -4.71
CA ALA A 58 4.88 -6.15 -4.44
C ALA A 58 5.84 -6.21 -5.64
N LYS A 59 6.11 -7.42 -6.16
CA LYS A 59 6.96 -7.64 -7.34
C LYS A 59 6.46 -6.90 -8.58
N SER A 60 5.16 -6.89 -8.82
CA SER A 60 4.57 -6.26 -10.01
C SER A 60 4.45 -4.74 -9.88
N SER A 61 4.31 -4.21 -8.66
CA SER A 61 4.16 -2.77 -8.40
C SER A 61 5.48 -2.05 -8.10
N GLY A 62 6.59 -2.78 -8.00
CA GLY A 62 7.91 -2.23 -7.68
C GLY A 62 8.06 -1.83 -6.20
N TYR A 63 7.37 -2.54 -5.30
CA TYR A 63 7.48 -2.43 -3.84
C TYR A 63 8.10 -3.69 -3.23
#